data_AF-A0A1F2R459-F1
#
_entry.id   AF-A0A1F2R459-F1
#
_cell.length_a   1.000
_cell.length_b   1.000
_cell.length_c   1.000
_cell.angle_alpha   90.00
_cell.angle_beta   90.00
_cell.angle_gamma   90.00
#
_symmetry.space_group_name_H-M   'P 1'
#
loop_
_entity.id
_entity.type
_entity.pdbx_description
1 polymer ?
#
loop_
_entity_poly.entity_id
_entity_poly.type
_entity_poly.pdbx_seq_one_letter_code
_entity_poly.pdbx_strand_id
1 'polypeptide(L)'
;MTGRFILAALVVVASGSIGSLAQSARELQLVNDAAAALGGKERLLAVRTLTIEGYGSNPNIGQAMTPEADPLLWMLPDYKRSIDLENGRMELSFTRRPAFPAVFDSARQAQRLDGDVAYNPAAPGGRGGGAAGGAGGGGGAAGGAPTAPARLGAQVARDRRIDMLQHPLTIVRAALNPAARVTNFRQSGAQQSVDITTAQGDTLTLTVDALKRPVSVRTAVYHANLGDTERVTTFGAYENLDGVRLPKRIITRLDRWVEFDIGVMKHTLDADLSALAAPEATRTAAPPAAAAPNAAPTLNVTEVSKSIWFVTGAGNPSVIVEFADHVAIVEVANEARVYALIAKAKELAPAKPVTQAIVTHHHFDHTGGLRAAVAEGLTIITHRVNESWFREAVTRKHTMVADALAKSPKPLKIVAFDDSYTIKDASMEMTLYHLVNSTHGDGILSVHFPRERVYAEVDVWNPGAQIQPHVRSLLDDITRRGLQIDRILPMHGNAVQPYAEFVKIAQEWSGRRTTATTYVPPAP
;
A
#
# COMPACT_ATOMS: atom_id res chain seq x y z
N MET A 1 18.65 21.27 69.32
CA MET A 1 18.64 19.82 69.06
C MET A 1 17.39 19.49 68.27
N THR A 2 17.53 19.13 66.99
CA THR A 2 16.64 18.27 66.18
C THR A 2 17.16 18.30 64.76
N GLY A 3 17.92 17.26 64.40
CA GLY A 3 18.57 17.10 63.12
C GLY A 3 17.60 16.73 62.00
N ARG A 4 17.86 17.28 60.81
CA ARG A 4 17.22 16.95 59.55
C ARG A 4 17.85 15.67 59.00
N PHE A 5 17.08 14.60 58.83
CA PHE A 5 17.49 13.41 58.10
C PHE A 5 17.23 13.61 56.60
N ILE A 6 18.29 13.61 55.81
CA ILE A 6 18.27 13.55 54.35
C ILE A 6 18.16 12.06 53.97
N LEU A 7 17.07 11.69 53.31
CA LEU A 7 16.86 10.35 52.77
C LEU A 7 17.61 10.26 51.42
N ALA A 8 18.76 9.59 51.40
CA ALA A 8 19.49 9.29 50.16
C ALA A 8 18.81 8.13 49.43
N ALA A 9 18.22 8.41 48.27
CA ALA A 9 17.72 7.39 47.36
C ALA A 9 18.90 6.67 46.68
N LEU A 10 19.06 5.39 46.98
CA LEU A 10 20.04 4.52 46.34
C LEU A 10 19.57 4.21 44.90
N VAL A 11 20.13 4.91 43.91
CA VAL A 11 19.97 4.56 42.50
C VAL A 11 20.86 3.35 42.22
N VAL A 12 20.26 2.17 42.16
CA VAL A 12 20.92 0.99 41.57
C VAL A 12 20.94 1.20 40.06
N VAL A 13 22.07 1.72 39.56
CA VAL A 13 22.39 1.67 38.14
C VAL A 13 22.73 0.21 37.83
N ALA A 14 21.73 -0.54 37.38
CA ALA A 14 21.98 -1.80 36.69
C ALA A 14 22.62 -1.46 35.34
N SER A 15 23.95 -1.43 35.31
CA SER A 15 24.76 -1.38 34.10
C SER A 15 24.60 -2.71 33.35
N GLY A 16 23.46 -2.86 32.69
CA GLY A 16 23.25 -3.89 31.67
C GLY A 16 24.24 -3.63 30.55
N SER A 17 25.30 -4.43 30.50
CA SER A 17 26.21 -4.48 29.37
C SER A 17 25.39 -4.93 28.16
N ILE A 18 25.06 -3.99 27.27
CA ILE A 18 24.64 -4.34 25.92
C ILE A 18 25.88 -4.95 25.29
N GLY A 19 26.03 -6.27 25.42
CA GLY A 19 27.09 -6.99 24.73
C GLY A 19 26.94 -6.71 23.25
N SER A 20 27.96 -6.11 22.65
CA SER A 20 28.15 -6.22 21.21
C SER A 20 28.16 -7.71 20.90
N LEU A 21 27.09 -8.23 20.30
CA LEU A 21 27.05 -9.61 19.86
C LEU A 21 28.13 -9.74 18.78
N ALA A 22 29.30 -10.23 19.18
CA ALA A 22 30.37 -10.56 18.25
C ALA A 22 29.82 -11.60 17.28
N GLN A 23 30.05 -11.35 15.98
CA GLN A 23 29.65 -12.26 14.92
C GLN A 23 30.31 -13.62 15.14
N SER A 24 29.50 -14.66 15.37
CA SER A 24 30.00 -16.01 15.62
C SER A 24 30.48 -16.66 14.32
N ALA A 25 31.42 -17.59 14.46
CA ALA A 25 31.92 -18.38 13.33
C ALA A 25 30.80 -19.09 12.55
N ARG A 26 29.71 -19.47 13.24
CA ARG A 26 28.56 -20.17 12.64
C ARG A 26 27.75 -19.29 11.70
N GLU A 27 27.57 -18.02 12.05
CA GLU A 27 26.81 -17.06 11.24
C GLU A 27 27.54 -16.74 9.94
N LEU A 28 28.86 -16.51 10.04
CA LEU A 28 29.74 -16.35 8.87
C LEU A 28 29.81 -17.62 8.03
N GLN A 29 29.88 -18.79 8.65
CA GLN A 29 29.92 -20.07 7.93
C GLN A 29 28.65 -20.25 7.08
N LEU A 30 27.46 -19.92 7.61
CA LEU A 30 26.23 -20.05 6.82
C LEU A 30 26.24 -19.15 5.58
N VAL A 31 26.78 -17.94 5.67
CA VAL A 31 26.91 -17.03 4.53
C VAL A 31 27.90 -17.57 3.51
N ASN A 32 29.04 -18.12 3.96
CA ASN A 32 30.03 -18.75 3.08
C ASN A 32 29.47 -20.00 2.38
N ASP A 33 28.71 -20.83 3.11
CA ASP A 33 28.02 -22.00 2.57
C ASP A 33 26.98 -21.59 1.51
N ALA A 34 26.21 -20.53 1.78
CA ALA A 34 25.26 -19.98 0.82
C ALA A 34 25.97 -19.44 -0.42
N ALA A 35 27.11 -18.76 -0.24
CA ALA A 35 27.94 -18.28 -1.35
C ALA A 35 28.45 -19.46 -2.19
N ALA A 36 28.94 -20.53 -1.56
CA ALA A 36 29.38 -21.75 -2.25
C ALA A 36 28.25 -22.40 -3.05
N ALA A 37 27.05 -22.51 -2.49
CA ALA A 37 25.88 -23.07 -3.17
C ALA A 37 25.42 -22.25 -4.39
N LEU A 38 25.70 -20.93 -4.38
CA LEU A 38 25.39 -20.02 -5.47
C LEU A 38 26.48 -19.90 -6.55
N GLY A 39 27.69 -20.43 -6.34
CA GLY A 39 28.79 -20.30 -7.31
C GLY A 39 30.17 -19.94 -6.72
N GLY A 40 30.24 -19.73 -5.41
CA GLY A 40 31.47 -19.39 -4.68
C GLY A 40 31.67 -17.89 -4.49
N LYS A 41 32.29 -17.51 -3.35
CA LYS A 41 32.50 -16.11 -2.95
C LYS A 41 33.14 -15.26 -4.03
N GLU A 42 34.23 -15.72 -4.63
CA GLU A 42 34.96 -14.98 -5.66
C GLU A 42 34.10 -14.71 -6.89
N ARG A 43 33.40 -15.73 -7.41
CA ARG A 43 32.52 -15.57 -8.56
C ARG A 43 31.37 -14.62 -8.25
N LEU A 44 30.75 -14.77 -7.08
CA LEU A 44 29.66 -13.89 -6.66
C LEU A 44 30.11 -12.45 -6.59
N LEU A 45 31.29 -12.16 -6.02
CA LEU A 45 31.86 -10.81 -5.90
C LEU A 45 32.33 -10.23 -7.24
N ALA A 46 32.70 -11.09 -8.20
CA ALA A 46 33.10 -10.68 -9.56
C ALA A 46 31.92 -10.29 -10.47
N VAL A 47 30.67 -10.66 -10.14
CA VAL A 47 29.50 -10.21 -10.92
C VAL A 47 29.36 -8.69 -10.79
N ARG A 48 29.33 -7.99 -11.92
CA ARG A 48 29.17 -6.54 -12.01
C ARG A 48 27.72 -6.13 -12.13
N THR A 49 26.96 -6.86 -12.95
CA THR A 49 25.54 -6.57 -13.17
C THR A 49 24.71 -7.84 -13.30
N LEU A 50 23.41 -7.73 -13.00
CA LEU A 50 22.41 -8.77 -13.18
C LEU A 50 21.15 -8.18 -13.80
N THR A 51 20.71 -8.72 -14.91
CA THR A 51 19.38 -8.46 -15.49
C THR A 51 18.53 -9.72 -15.44
N ILE A 52 17.32 -9.59 -14.89
CA ILE A 52 16.30 -10.62 -14.74
C ILE A 52 15.12 -10.24 -15.65
N GLU A 53 14.81 -11.04 -16.64
CA GLU A 53 13.71 -10.83 -17.58
C GLU A 53 12.73 -12.00 -17.52
N GLY A 54 11.43 -11.70 -17.50
CA GLY A 54 10.41 -12.73 -17.34
C GLY A 54 8.99 -12.21 -17.49
N TYR A 55 8.07 -13.00 -16.98
CA TYR A 55 6.65 -12.67 -16.92
C TYR A 55 6.10 -13.08 -15.56
N GLY A 56 4.89 -12.66 -15.24
CA GLY A 56 4.28 -13.05 -14.00
C GLY A 56 2.98 -12.33 -13.71
N SER A 57 2.71 -12.19 -12.42
CA SER A 57 1.60 -11.41 -11.92
C SER A 57 2.00 -10.48 -10.79
N ASN A 58 1.17 -9.47 -10.58
CA ASN A 58 1.29 -8.49 -9.51
C ASN A 58 -0.11 -8.18 -8.96
N PRO A 59 -0.66 -9.07 -8.11
CA PRO A 59 -1.99 -8.89 -7.51
C PRO A 59 -2.09 -7.56 -6.75
N ASN A 60 -3.26 -6.91 -6.84
CA ASN A 60 -3.50 -5.60 -6.25
C ASN A 60 -3.95 -5.72 -4.79
N ILE A 61 -3.00 -5.90 -3.88
CA ILE A 61 -3.25 -6.11 -2.45
C ILE A 61 -4.15 -5.00 -1.89
N GLY A 62 -5.19 -5.39 -1.17
CA GLY A 62 -6.13 -4.44 -0.55
C GLY A 62 -7.17 -3.85 -1.49
N GLN A 63 -7.37 -4.45 -2.67
CA GLN A 63 -8.34 -4.01 -3.70
C GLN A 63 -9.20 -5.19 -4.20
N ALA A 64 -9.36 -6.23 -3.38
CA ALA A 64 -10.15 -7.41 -3.73
C ALA A 64 -11.66 -7.11 -3.76
N MET A 65 -12.46 -8.03 -4.33
CA MET A 65 -13.93 -7.85 -4.36
C MET A 65 -14.56 -7.94 -2.97
N THR A 66 -14.04 -8.82 -2.13
CA THR A 66 -14.38 -8.97 -0.71
C THR A 66 -13.07 -9.06 0.09
N PRO A 67 -13.07 -8.83 1.41
CA PRO A 67 -11.84 -8.94 2.18
C PRO A 67 -11.19 -10.34 2.18
N GLU A 68 -11.99 -11.38 1.99
CA GLU A 68 -11.55 -12.77 1.92
C GLU A 68 -11.18 -13.24 0.50
N ALA A 69 -11.56 -12.49 -0.54
CA ALA A 69 -11.29 -12.85 -1.92
C ALA A 69 -9.81 -12.64 -2.30
N ASP A 70 -9.38 -13.35 -3.34
CA ASP A 70 -8.08 -13.11 -3.94
C ASP A 70 -8.00 -11.67 -4.51
N PRO A 71 -6.83 -11.00 -4.39
CA PRO A 71 -6.67 -9.66 -4.94
C PRO A 71 -6.83 -9.62 -6.46
N LEU A 72 -7.31 -8.50 -6.99
CA LEU A 72 -7.44 -8.28 -8.44
C LEU A 72 -6.08 -8.46 -9.14
N LEU A 73 -6.06 -9.28 -10.19
CA LEU A 73 -4.82 -9.73 -10.81
C LEU A 73 -4.36 -8.81 -11.94
N TRP A 74 -3.16 -8.23 -11.79
CA TRP A 74 -2.45 -7.64 -12.93
C TRP A 74 -1.43 -8.63 -13.48
N MET A 75 -1.50 -8.88 -14.78
CA MET A 75 -0.50 -9.67 -15.50
C MET A 75 0.69 -8.79 -15.88
N LEU A 76 1.88 -9.38 -15.80
CA LEU A 76 3.15 -8.75 -16.17
C LEU A 76 3.75 -9.51 -17.37
N PRO A 77 3.52 -9.08 -18.62
CA PRO A 77 4.03 -9.79 -19.79
C PRO A 77 5.52 -9.55 -20.05
N ASP A 78 6.09 -8.48 -19.50
CA ASP A 78 7.41 -7.93 -19.84
C ASP A 78 8.19 -7.46 -18.58
N TYR A 79 8.16 -8.28 -17.53
CA TYR A 79 8.89 -7.99 -16.29
C TYR A 79 10.40 -7.93 -16.55
N LYS A 80 11.05 -6.87 -16.04
CA LYS A 80 12.48 -6.69 -16.07
C LYS A 80 12.99 -6.07 -14.78
N ARG A 81 14.02 -6.68 -14.19
CA ARG A 81 14.81 -6.10 -13.10
C ARG A 81 16.29 -6.09 -13.47
N SER A 82 16.87 -4.91 -13.61
CA SER A 82 18.30 -4.72 -13.89
C SER A 82 19.00 -4.17 -12.65
N ILE A 83 20.12 -4.75 -12.26
CA ILE A 83 20.86 -4.43 -11.04
C ILE A 83 22.32 -4.21 -11.40
N ASP A 84 22.83 -3.02 -11.13
CA ASP A 84 24.24 -2.65 -11.22
C ASP A 84 24.85 -2.78 -9.82
N LEU A 85 25.57 -3.88 -9.60
CA LEU A 85 26.12 -4.25 -8.29
C LEU A 85 27.38 -3.45 -7.94
N GLU A 86 28.05 -2.86 -8.94
CA GLU A 86 29.24 -2.04 -8.75
C GLU A 86 28.86 -0.64 -8.25
N ASN A 87 27.81 -0.05 -8.84
CA ASN A 87 27.40 1.33 -8.56
C ASN A 87 26.17 1.42 -7.64
N GLY A 88 25.61 0.29 -7.21
CA GLY A 88 24.41 0.26 -6.36
C GLY A 88 23.18 0.84 -7.06
N ARG A 89 22.98 0.49 -8.33
CA ARG A 89 21.83 0.94 -9.14
C ARG A 89 20.85 -0.19 -9.40
N MET A 90 19.59 0.17 -9.56
CA MET A 90 18.55 -0.77 -9.96
C MET A 90 17.54 -0.09 -10.88
N GLU A 91 17.03 -0.82 -11.87
CA GLU A 91 15.73 -0.56 -12.49
C GLU A 91 14.81 -1.75 -12.26
N LEU A 92 13.58 -1.50 -11.83
CA LEU A 92 12.46 -2.42 -11.95
C LEU A 92 11.47 -1.84 -12.95
N SER A 93 11.20 -2.55 -14.05
CA SER A 93 10.21 -2.14 -15.04
C SER A 93 9.33 -3.30 -15.50
N PHE A 94 8.05 -3.03 -15.76
CA PHE A 94 7.04 -4.01 -16.18
C PHE A 94 5.80 -3.28 -16.68
N THR A 95 4.99 -3.94 -17.49
CA THR A 95 3.65 -3.49 -17.90
C THR A 95 2.62 -4.21 -17.06
N ARG A 96 1.70 -3.47 -16.43
CA ARG A 96 0.50 -4.06 -15.82
C ARG A 96 -0.60 -4.14 -16.87
N ARG A 97 -1.08 -5.35 -17.14
CA ARG A 97 -2.29 -5.63 -17.94
C ARG A 97 -3.38 -6.21 -17.05
N PRO A 98 -4.59 -5.65 -17.02
CA PRO A 98 -5.63 -6.16 -16.14
C PRO A 98 -6.06 -7.56 -16.59
N ALA A 99 -6.25 -8.47 -15.64
CA ALA A 99 -6.88 -9.78 -15.85
C ALA A 99 -8.20 -9.88 -15.07
N PHE A 100 -8.94 -8.79 -15.04
CA PHE A 100 -10.25 -8.64 -14.39
C PHE A 100 -11.13 -7.68 -15.19
N PRO A 101 -12.46 -7.66 -14.97
CA PRO A 101 -13.41 -6.83 -15.73
C PRO A 101 -13.28 -5.32 -15.44
N ALA A 102 -12.22 -4.69 -15.95
CA ALA A 102 -12.03 -3.23 -15.91
C ALA A 102 -11.56 -2.71 -17.27
N VAL A 103 -11.78 -1.42 -17.56
CA VAL A 103 -11.39 -0.82 -18.84
C VAL A 103 -9.96 -0.24 -18.78
N PHE A 104 -9.16 -0.57 -17.77
CA PHE A 104 -7.81 0.00 -17.67
C PHE A 104 -6.94 -0.39 -18.87
N ASP A 105 -6.32 0.63 -19.49
CA ASP A 105 -5.27 0.39 -20.46
C ASP A 105 -4.06 -0.27 -19.79
N SER A 106 -3.28 -1.01 -20.59
CA SER A 106 -2.01 -1.54 -20.11
C SER A 106 -1.06 -0.38 -19.80
N ALA A 107 -0.47 -0.39 -18.61
CA ALA A 107 0.38 0.70 -18.14
C ALA A 107 1.80 0.20 -17.86
N ARG A 108 2.79 0.77 -18.56
CA ARG A 108 4.21 0.53 -18.30
C ARG A 108 4.63 1.30 -17.05
N GLN A 109 5.29 0.61 -16.12
CA GLN A 109 5.90 1.15 -14.93
C GLN A 109 7.42 0.95 -15.01
N ALA A 110 8.15 1.92 -14.48
CA ALA A 110 9.59 1.85 -14.32
C ALA A 110 10.01 2.66 -13.08
N GLN A 111 10.86 2.07 -12.27
CA GLN A 111 11.35 2.62 -11.00
C GLN A 111 12.85 2.43 -10.94
N ARG A 112 13.60 3.49 -10.60
CA ARG A 112 15.07 3.45 -10.57
C ARG A 112 15.67 3.87 -9.23
N LEU A 113 16.83 3.32 -8.94
CA LEU A 113 17.71 3.70 -7.85
C LEU A 113 19.11 3.90 -8.42
N ASP A 114 19.78 4.98 -8.03
CA ASP A 114 21.21 5.22 -8.27
C ASP A 114 21.85 5.63 -6.93
N GLY A 115 22.48 4.68 -6.23
CA GLY A 115 22.96 4.88 -4.86
C GLY A 115 21.81 5.17 -3.88
N ASP A 116 21.69 6.42 -3.44
CA ASP A 116 20.62 6.93 -2.57
C ASP A 116 19.61 7.81 -3.33
N VAL A 117 19.70 7.87 -4.66
CA VAL A 117 18.82 8.65 -5.53
C VAL A 117 17.76 7.75 -6.12
N ALA A 118 16.55 7.77 -5.54
CA ALA A 118 15.38 7.16 -6.18
C ALA A 118 14.74 8.14 -7.16
N TYR A 119 14.36 7.65 -8.34
CA TYR A 119 13.64 8.42 -9.34
C TYR A 119 12.82 7.52 -10.28
N ASN A 120 11.84 8.07 -10.97
CA ASN A 120 11.13 7.36 -12.03
C ASN A 120 11.54 7.98 -13.38
N PRO A 121 11.87 7.18 -14.40
CA PRO A 121 12.01 7.71 -15.75
C PRO A 121 10.66 8.24 -16.25
N ALA A 122 10.68 9.15 -17.21
CA ALA A 122 9.47 9.67 -17.82
C ALA A 122 8.66 8.52 -18.46
N ALA A 123 7.36 8.45 -18.16
CA ALA A 123 6.49 7.45 -18.77
C ALA A 123 6.23 7.81 -20.25
N PRO A 124 6.41 6.89 -21.21
CA PRO A 124 5.89 7.09 -22.56
C PRO A 124 4.36 7.22 -22.49
N GLY A 125 3.80 8.36 -22.90
CA GLY A 125 2.33 8.51 -23.04
C GLY A 125 1.53 8.95 -21.81
N GLY A 126 2.18 9.41 -20.74
CA GLY A 126 1.60 10.35 -19.77
C GLY A 126 0.20 10.05 -19.21
N ARG A 127 0.02 8.96 -18.45
CA ARG A 127 -0.94 8.86 -17.33
C ARG A 127 -0.33 7.93 -16.28
N GLY A 128 0.14 8.52 -15.19
CA GLY A 128 0.80 7.80 -14.10
C GLY A 128 -0.20 6.95 -13.33
N GLY A 129 -0.22 5.64 -13.57
CA GLY A 129 -0.78 4.70 -12.62
C GLY A 129 0.17 4.64 -11.42
N GLY A 130 -0.20 5.32 -10.34
CA GLY A 130 0.53 5.27 -9.06
C GLY A 130 0.81 3.83 -8.68
N ALA A 131 2.06 3.41 -8.76
CA ALA A 131 2.46 2.10 -8.29
C ALA A 131 2.54 2.16 -6.76
N ALA A 132 1.58 1.54 -6.09
CA ALA A 132 1.73 1.00 -4.74
C ALA A 132 2.75 -0.16 -4.75
N GLY A 133 4.00 0.14 -5.12
CA GLY A 133 5.09 -0.82 -5.26
C GLY A 133 6.12 -0.75 -4.13
N GLY A 134 5.85 0.02 -3.07
CA GLY A 134 6.61 -0.01 -1.83
C GLY A 134 5.84 -0.81 -0.80
N ALA A 135 6.55 -1.59 0.02
CA ALA A 135 5.96 -2.42 1.07
C ALA A 135 5.16 -1.61 2.12
N GLY A 136 5.27 -0.28 2.14
CA GLY A 136 4.35 0.62 2.82
C GLY A 136 3.27 1.12 1.87
N GLY A 137 2.20 0.33 1.69
CA GLY A 137 0.99 0.70 0.94
C GLY A 137 0.26 1.88 1.57
N GLY A 138 0.79 3.07 1.30
CA GLY A 138 0.02 4.30 1.25
C GLY A 138 -0.36 4.51 -0.20
N GLY A 139 -1.67 4.58 -0.48
CA GLY A 139 -2.20 5.06 -1.74
C GLY A 139 -1.59 6.40 -2.07
N GLY A 140 -0.57 6.39 -2.93
CA GLY A 140 -0.05 7.59 -3.54
C GLY A 140 -1.15 8.15 -4.41
N ALA A 141 -1.66 9.33 -4.04
CA ALA A 141 -2.58 10.10 -4.85
C ALA A 141 -2.12 10.08 -6.32
N ALA A 142 -3.09 10.05 -7.23
CA ALA A 142 -2.89 10.19 -8.66
C ALA A 142 -2.27 11.57 -9.00
N GLY A 143 -1.00 11.76 -8.66
CA GLY A 143 -0.18 12.82 -9.20
C GLY A 143 0.20 12.44 -10.61
N GLY A 144 -0.08 13.32 -11.57
CA GLY A 144 0.38 13.16 -12.95
C GLY A 144 1.86 12.80 -12.97
N ALA A 145 2.25 11.83 -13.80
CA ALA A 145 3.65 11.48 -13.95
C ALA A 145 4.44 12.74 -14.31
N PRO A 146 5.52 13.07 -13.59
CA PRO A 146 6.30 14.25 -13.90
C PRO A 146 6.85 14.12 -15.33
N THR A 147 6.82 15.22 -16.08
CA THR A 147 7.31 15.27 -17.48
C THR A 147 8.82 15.06 -17.58
N ALA A 148 9.53 15.12 -16.45
CA ALA A 148 10.95 14.84 -16.32
C ALA A 148 11.25 14.01 -15.05
N PRO A 149 12.35 13.23 -15.03
CA PRO A 149 12.79 12.52 -13.83
C PRO A 149 13.07 13.47 -12.65
N ALA A 150 12.47 13.19 -11.50
CA ALA A 150 12.68 13.94 -10.26
C ALA A 150 13.14 13.02 -9.12
N ARG A 151 13.97 13.57 -8.21
CA ARG A 151 14.44 12.84 -7.04
C ARG A 151 13.27 12.61 -6.08
N LEU A 152 13.12 11.37 -5.64
CA LEU A 152 12.11 10.95 -4.68
C LEU A 152 12.68 10.97 -3.25
N GLY A 153 11.79 10.93 -2.26
CA GLY A 153 12.17 11.00 -0.85
C GLY A 153 13.07 9.85 -0.40
N ALA A 154 13.84 10.09 0.66
CA ALA A 154 14.82 9.13 1.18
C ALA A 154 14.22 7.77 1.56
N GLN A 155 12.96 7.74 2.03
CA GLN A 155 12.26 6.47 2.31
C GLN A 155 12.08 5.63 1.05
N VAL A 156 11.72 6.25 -0.09
CA VAL A 156 11.58 5.53 -1.37
C VAL A 156 12.92 4.98 -1.85
N ALA A 157 14.01 5.73 -1.64
CA ALA A 157 15.36 5.23 -1.94
C ALA A 157 15.73 4.01 -1.09
N ARG A 158 15.41 4.05 0.21
CA ARG A 158 15.59 2.92 1.11
C ARG A 158 14.76 1.71 0.69
N ASP A 159 13.48 1.88 0.37
CA ASP A 159 12.60 0.79 -0.03
C ASP A 159 13.10 0.10 -1.31
N ARG A 160 13.56 0.87 -2.30
CA ARG A 160 14.16 0.33 -3.54
C ARG A 160 15.49 -0.37 -3.30
N ARG A 161 16.28 0.09 -2.33
CA ARG A 161 17.50 -0.59 -1.93
C ARG A 161 17.19 -1.94 -1.27
N ILE A 162 16.13 -2.00 -0.46
CA ILE A 162 15.61 -3.26 0.09
C ILE A 162 15.08 -4.17 -1.03
N ASP A 163 14.35 -3.66 -2.02
CA ASP A 163 13.92 -4.43 -3.21
C ASP A 163 15.10 -5.06 -3.95
N MET A 164 16.19 -4.31 -4.12
CA MET A 164 17.42 -4.80 -4.73
C MET A 164 18.02 -5.95 -3.92
N LEU A 165 17.94 -5.89 -2.58
CA LEU A 165 18.43 -6.93 -1.66
C LEU A 165 17.52 -8.18 -1.59
N GLN A 166 16.30 -8.13 -2.13
CA GLN A 166 15.36 -9.26 -2.18
C GLN A 166 15.69 -10.24 -3.32
N HIS A 167 16.96 -10.63 -3.46
CA HIS A 167 17.45 -11.61 -4.44
C HIS A 167 18.68 -12.38 -3.88
N PRO A 168 18.88 -13.68 -4.19
CA PRO A 168 19.95 -14.49 -3.58
C PRO A 168 21.36 -13.93 -3.82
N LEU A 169 21.64 -13.50 -5.05
CA LEU A 169 22.95 -12.94 -5.39
C LEU A 169 23.23 -11.66 -4.58
N THR A 170 22.25 -10.75 -4.48
CA THR A 170 22.46 -9.43 -3.88
C THR A 170 22.55 -9.52 -2.37
N ILE A 171 21.70 -10.31 -1.71
CA ILE A 171 21.74 -10.46 -0.25
C ILE A 171 23.01 -11.18 0.23
N VAL A 172 23.46 -12.22 -0.50
CA VAL A 172 24.69 -12.95 -0.13
C VAL A 172 25.91 -12.07 -0.38
N ARG A 173 25.96 -11.32 -1.49
CA ARG A 173 27.01 -10.30 -1.69
C ARG A 173 27.01 -9.24 -0.58
N ALA A 174 25.84 -8.76 -0.17
CA ALA A 174 25.72 -7.80 0.92
C ALA A 174 26.24 -8.39 2.24
N ALA A 175 25.94 -9.66 2.54
CA ALA A 175 26.43 -10.35 3.74
C ALA A 175 27.94 -10.66 3.72
N LEU A 176 28.54 -10.80 2.53
CA LEU A 176 29.97 -11.00 2.34
C LEU A 176 30.79 -9.70 2.48
N ASN A 177 30.13 -8.54 2.51
CA ASN A 177 30.80 -7.27 2.76
C ASN A 177 31.33 -7.24 4.21
N PRO A 178 32.62 -6.93 4.45
CA PRO A 178 33.18 -6.87 5.80
C PRO A 178 32.50 -5.87 6.75
N ALA A 179 31.81 -4.85 6.22
CA ALA A 179 31.05 -3.88 6.99
C ALA A 179 29.61 -4.35 7.31
N ALA A 180 29.17 -5.48 6.76
CA ALA A 180 27.89 -6.07 7.14
C ALA A 180 28.02 -6.84 8.46
N ARG A 181 26.94 -6.84 9.23
CA ARG A 181 26.84 -7.62 10.47
C ARG A 181 25.89 -8.77 10.24
N VAL A 182 26.34 -10.00 10.49
CA VAL A 182 25.52 -11.22 10.40
C VAL A 182 25.34 -11.79 11.80
N THR A 183 24.10 -11.96 12.23
CA THR A 183 23.75 -12.39 13.60
C THR A 183 22.57 -13.34 13.61
N ASN A 184 22.26 -13.88 14.79
CA ASN A 184 21.01 -14.56 15.09
C ASN A 184 20.79 -15.78 14.19
N PHE A 185 21.80 -16.66 14.14
CA PHE A 185 21.66 -17.95 13.49
C PHE A 185 20.49 -18.74 14.11
N ARG A 186 19.62 -19.26 13.26
CA ARG A 186 18.52 -20.16 13.64
C ARG A 186 18.48 -21.36 12.72
N GLN A 187 18.01 -22.48 13.24
CA GLN A 187 17.77 -23.71 12.48
C GLN A 187 16.38 -24.24 12.81
N SER A 188 15.59 -24.52 11.78
CA SER A 188 14.25 -25.10 11.89
C SER A 188 14.13 -26.22 10.86
N GLY A 189 14.09 -27.47 11.35
CA GLY A 189 14.19 -28.64 10.49
C GLY A 189 15.43 -28.60 9.58
N ALA A 190 15.20 -28.70 8.27
CA ALA A 190 16.23 -28.65 7.24
C ALA A 190 16.68 -27.23 6.85
N GLN A 191 15.98 -26.19 7.32
CA GLN A 191 16.29 -24.81 6.97
C GLN A 191 17.14 -24.14 8.03
N GLN A 192 18.00 -23.23 7.57
CA GLN A 192 18.87 -22.41 8.42
C GLN A 192 18.74 -20.95 8.01
N SER A 193 18.78 -20.04 8.97
CA SER A 193 18.64 -18.61 8.71
C SER A 193 19.59 -17.76 9.53
N VAL A 194 19.95 -16.59 9.01
CA VAL A 194 20.71 -15.55 9.71
C VAL A 194 20.12 -14.18 9.40
N ASP A 195 20.22 -13.25 10.34
CA ASP A 195 19.90 -11.84 10.15
C ASP A 195 21.14 -11.11 9.63
N ILE A 196 20.95 -10.27 8.62
CA ILE A 196 21.99 -9.50 7.94
C ILE A 196 21.61 -8.04 8.08
N THR A 197 22.44 -7.26 8.78
CA THR A 197 22.44 -5.81 8.70
C THR A 197 23.50 -5.40 7.68
N THR A 198 23.10 -4.80 6.56
CA THR A 198 24.02 -4.35 5.51
C THR A 198 24.89 -3.19 5.99
N ALA A 199 25.93 -2.85 5.21
CA ALA A 199 26.77 -1.68 5.49
C ALA A 199 25.97 -0.36 5.54
N GLN A 200 24.82 -0.30 4.86
CA GLN A 200 23.90 0.85 4.86
C GLN A 200 22.87 0.80 6.00
N GLY A 201 22.91 -0.23 6.86
CA GLY A 201 22.02 -0.39 8.01
C GLY A 201 20.68 -1.07 7.71
N ASP A 202 20.45 -1.56 6.48
CA ASP A 202 19.22 -2.28 6.16
C ASP A 202 19.28 -3.71 6.72
N THR A 203 18.19 -4.15 7.36
CA THR A 203 18.15 -5.46 8.02
C THR A 203 17.19 -6.40 7.31
N LEU A 204 17.72 -7.57 6.92
CA LEU A 204 16.98 -8.65 6.26
C LEU A 204 17.42 -10.00 6.85
N THR A 205 16.56 -11.01 6.78
CA THR A 205 16.92 -12.38 7.13
C THR A 205 17.06 -13.21 5.86
N LEU A 206 18.22 -13.85 5.70
CA LEU A 206 18.45 -14.89 4.68
C LEU A 206 18.09 -16.25 5.27
N THR A 207 17.32 -17.06 4.53
CA THR A 207 17.07 -18.48 4.84
C THR A 207 17.57 -19.36 3.71
N VAL A 208 18.22 -20.46 4.06
CA VAL A 208 18.74 -21.49 3.13
C VAL A 208 18.16 -22.87 3.42
N ASP A 209 18.16 -23.75 2.43
CA ASP A 209 17.78 -25.17 2.58
C ASP A 209 18.93 -26.06 3.06
N ALA A 210 18.69 -27.38 3.11
CA ALA A 210 19.68 -28.38 3.50
C ALA A 210 20.93 -28.41 2.59
N LEU A 211 20.77 -28.01 1.32
CA LEU A 211 21.85 -27.89 0.35
C LEU A 211 22.49 -26.49 0.37
N LYS A 212 22.18 -25.70 1.40
CA LYS A 212 22.67 -24.32 1.60
C LYS A 212 22.25 -23.35 0.51
N ARG A 213 21.29 -23.71 -0.34
CA ARG A 213 20.76 -22.81 -1.37
C ARG A 213 19.82 -21.81 -0.69
N PRO A 214 19.94 -20.49 -0.96
CA PRO A 214 18.94 -19.53 -0.53
C PRO A 214 17.54 -19.96 -0.97
N VAL A 215 16.58 -19.90 -0.04
CA VAL A 215 15.17 -20.21 -0.33
C VAL A 215 14.26 -19.04 -0.03
N SER A 216 14.67 -18.12 0.85
CA SER A 216 13.97 -16.85 1.03
C SER A 216 14.83 -15.74 1.60
N VAL A 217 14.45 -14.50 1.27
CA VAL A 217 14.84 -13.28 2.00
C VAL A 217 13.58 -12.70 2.62
N ARG A 218 13.66 -12.20 3.85
CA ARG A 218 12.56 -11.48 4.50
C ARG A 218 13.04 -10.20 5.16
N THR A 219 12.13 -9.24 5.30
CA THR A 219 12.36 -8.00 6.05
C THR A 219 11.07 -7.58 6.75
N ALA A 220 11.21 -6.99 7.94
CA ALA A 220 10.08 -6.41 8.65
C ALA A 220 9.65 -5.10 7.98
N VAL A 221 8.35 -4.89 7.87
CA VAL A 221 7.75 -3.76 7.16
C VAL A 221 6.58 -3.23 7.99
N TYR A 222 6.44 -1.91 8.02
CA TYR A 222 5.23 -1.27 8.49
C TYR A 222 4.29 -0.93 7.32
N HIS A 223 3.01 -1.24 7.47
CA HIS A 223 1.97 -0.90 6.51
C HIS A 223 0.76 -0.32 7.23
N ALA A 224 0.20 0.80 6.77
CA ALA A 224 -0.86 1.52 7.48
C ALA A 224 -2.10 0.65 7.80
N ASN A 225 -2.50 -0.21 6.86
CA ASN A 225 -3.61 -1.15 7.07
C ASN A 225 -3.21 -2.51 7.71
N LEU A 226 -1.95 -2.93 7.58
CA LEU A 226 -1.50 -4.27 8.02
C LEU A 226 -0.68 -4.24 9.30
N GLY A 227 -0.37 -3.05 9.81
CA GLY A 227 0.51 -2.85 10.95
C GLY A 227 1.92 -3.34 10.68
N ASP A 228 2.52 -3.91 11.71
CA ASP A 228 3.77 -4.63 11.65
C ASP A 228 3.56 -5.93 10.90
N THR A 229 4.17 -6.03 9.73
CA THR A 229 4.11 -7.21 8.88
C THR A 229 5.50 -7.53 8.35
N GLU A 230 5.60 -8.56 7.51
CA GLU A 230 6.82 -8.95 6.85
C GLU A 230 6.62 -8.98 5.35
N ARG A 231 7.71 -8.67 4.63
CA ARG A 231 7.82 -8.91 3.21
C ARG A 231 8.82 -10.00 2.93
N VAL A 232 8.35 -11.09 2.33
CA VAL A 232 9.11 -12.32 2.13
C VAL A 232 9.22 -12.61 0.63
N THR A 233 10.44 -12.71 0.11
CA THR A 233 10.69 -13.20 -1.25
C THR A 233 11.23 -14.61 -1.20
N THR A 234 10.55 -15.56 -1.82
CA THR A 234 10.97 -16.96 -1.95
C THR A 234 11.54 -17.25 -3.33
N PHE A 235 12.50 -18.17 -3.39
CA PHE A 235 13.23 -18.51 -4.61
C PHE A 235 13.12 -20.00 -4.93
N GLY A 236 12.99 -20.32 -6.21
CA GLY A 236 12.90 -21.70 -6.67
C GLY A 236 13.40 -21.90 -8.09
N ALA A 237 13.41 -23.17 -8.52
CA ALA A 237 13.79 -23.59 -9.87
C ALA A 237 15.13 -22.99 -10.32
N TYR A 238 16.19 -23.21 -9.54
CA TYR A 238 17.50 -22.64 -9.83
C TYR A 238 18.11 -23.17 -11.14
N GLU A 239 18.66 -22.27 -11.95
CA GLU A 239 19.52 -22.57 -13.10
C GLU A 239 20.96 -22.11 -12.85
N ASN A 240 21.91 -22.64 -13.62
CA ASN A 240 23.30 -22.19 -13.60
C ASN A 240 23.57 -21.34 -14.85
N LEU A 241 24.09 -20.13 -14.65
CA LEU A 241 24.53 -19.21 -15.70
C LEU A 241 25.93 -18.73 -15.37
N ASP A 242 26.91 -19.07 -16.22
CA ASP A 242 28.32 -18.67 -16.08
C ASP A 242 28.90 -18.89 -14.67
N GLY A 243 28.58 -20.05 -14.09
CA GLY A 243 29.03 -20.45 -12.75
C GLY A 243 28.26 -19.81 -11.59
N VAL A 244 27.22 -19.04 -11.86
CA VAL A 244 26.31 -18.47 -10.84
C VAL A 244 24.97 -19.19 -10.89
N ARG A 245 24.52 -19.68 -9.75
CA ARG A 245 23.21 -20.32 -9.60
C ARG A 245 22.13 -19.26 -9.33
N LEU A 246 21.16 -19.10 -10.22
CA LEU A 246 20.14 -18.05 -10.18
C LEU A 246 18.73 -18.64 -10.20
N PRO A 247 17.74 -18.06 -9.49
CA PRO A 247 16.40 -18.64 -9.41
C PRO A 247 15.58 -18.40 -10.70
N LYS A 248 14.75 -19.37 -11.10
CA LYS A 248 13.76 -19.20 -12.18
C LYS A 248 12.36 -18.86 -11.69
N ARG A 249 12.12 -18.97 -10.39
CA ARG A 249 10.87 -18.58 -9.76
C ARG A 249 11.15 -17.65 -8.59
N ILE A 250 10.55 -16.47 -8.62
CA ILE A 250 10.67 -15.45 -7.57
C ILE A 250 9.26 -15.04 -7.15
N ILE A 251 8.90 -15.32 -5.90
CA ILE A 251 7.57 -14.96 -5.36
C ILE A 251 7.77 -14.05 -4.16
N THR A 252 7.26 -12.83 -4.23
CA THR A 252 7.27 -11.87 -3.12
C THR A 252 5.88 -11.81 -2.50
N ARG A 253 5.80 -11.96 -1.19
CA ARG A 253 4.58 -11.81 -0.39
C ARG A 253 4.72 -10.65 0.59
N LEU A 254 3.63 -9.93 0.81
CA LEU A 254 3.46 -8.97 1.90
C LEU A 254 2.35 -9.52 2.80
N ASP A 255 2.67 -9.77 4.08
CA ASP A 255 1.81 -10.56 4.96
C ASP A 255 1.45 -11.90 4.28
N ARG A 256 0.17 -12.26 4.25
CA ARG A 256 -0.35 -13.46 3.56
C ARG A 256 -0.50 -13.30 2.05
N TRP A 257 -0.48 -12.09 1.49
CA TRP A 257 -0.81 -11.85 0.08
C TRP A 257 0.40 -11.89 -0.84
N VAL A 258 0.20 -12.41 -2.05
CA VAL A 258 1.19 -12.35 -3.12
C VAL A 258 1.26 -10.94 -3.68
N GLU A 259 2.46 -10.35 -3.64
CA GLU A 259 2.76 -9.05 -4.24
C GLU A 259 3.31 -9.24 -5.65
N PHE A 260 4.31 -10.12 -5.83
CA PHE A 260 4.85 -10.47 -7.14
C PHE A 260 5.00 -11.96 -7.28
N ASP A 261 4.71 -12.47 -8.47
CA ASP A 261 4.87 -13.87 -8.80
C ASP A 261 5.50 -14.04 -10.17
N ILE A 262 6.83 -14.11 -10.20
CA ILE A 262 7.64 -13.96 -11.43
C ILE A 262 8.21 -15.30 -11.86
N GLY A 263 7.91 -15.71 -13.09
CA GLY A 263 8.63 -16.72 -13.84
C GLY A 263 9.74 -16.06 -14.64
N VAL A 264 11.00 -16.40 -14.34
CA VAL A 264 12.16 -15.82 -15.02
C VAL A 264 12.45 -16.60 -16.30
N MET A 265 12.46 -15.88 -17.42
CA MET A 265 12.80 -16.44 -18.72
C MET A 265 14.28 -16.34 -19.01
N LYS A 266 14.92 -15.25 -18.61
CA LYS A 266 16.34 -15.00 -18.91
C LYS A 266 17.02 -14.25 -17.77
N HIS A 267 18.21 -14.72 -17.43
CA HIS A 267 19.19 -13.94 -16.69
C HIS A 267 20.28 -13.46 -17.66
N THR A 268 20.83 -12.28 -17.43
CA THR A 268 22.03 -11.78 -18.10
C THR A 268 22.98 -11.24 -17.03
N LEU A 269 24.22 -11.71 -17.03
CA LEU A 269 25.27 -11.24 -16.14
C LEU A 269 26.18 -10.26 -16.87
N ASP A 270 26.74 -9.31 -16.15
CA ASP A 270 27.88 -8.49 -16.57
C ASP A 270 27.63 -7.64 -17.84
N ALA A 271 26.37 -7.35 -18.15
CA ALA A 271 25.92 -6.41 -19.18
C ALA A 271 26.22 -4.94 -18.79
N ASP A 272 26.35 -4.06 -19.78
CA ASP A 272 26.46 -2.62 -19.56
C ASP A 272 25.11 -2.04 -19.10
N LEU A 273 25.08 -1.51 -17.87
CA LEU A 273 23.94 -0.83 -17.25
C LEU A 273 24.23 0.63 -16.92
N SER A 274 25.23 1.24 -17.56
CA SER A 274 25.62 2.65 -17.35
C SER A 274 24.44 3.63 -17.57
N ALA A 275 23.50 3.29 -18.44
CA ALA A 275 22.27 4.05 -18.69
C ALA A 275 21.29 4.14 -17.49
N LEU A 276 21.55 3.43 -16.39
CA LEU A 276 20.79 3.54 -15.14
C LEU A 276 21.21 4.74 -14.27
N ALA A 277 22.34 5.37 -14.57
CA ALA A 277 22.78 6.56 -13.87
C ALA A 277 21.69 7.65 -13.88
N ALA A 278 21.43 8.26 -12.73
CA ALA A 278 20.46 9.34 -12.62
C ALA A 278 20.95 10.55 -13.43
N PRO A 279 20.06 11.27 -14.14
CA PRO A 279 20.40 12.55 -14.76
C PRO A 279 20.99 13.51 -13.72
N GLU A 280 21.93 14.36 -14.13
CA GLU A 280 22.66 15.23 -13.20
C GLU A 280 21.75 16.10 -12.34
N ALA A 281 20.70 16.67 -12.93
CA ALA A 281 19.71 17.47 -12.23
C ALA A 281 18.95 16.65 -11.15
N THR A 282 18.66 15.39 -11.42
CA THR A 282 18.01 14.48 -10.47
C THR A 282 18.97 14.07 -9.35
N ARG A 283 20.23 13.79 -9.71
CA ARG A 283 21.29 13.33 -8.79
C ARG A 283 21.67 14.40 -7.77
N THR A 284 21.78 15.66 -8.21
CA THR A 284 22.20 16.79 -7.36
C THR A 284 21.05 17.47 -6.62
N ALA A 285 19.79 17.21 -7.00
CA ALA A 285 18.64 17.72 -6.28
C ALA A 285 18.62 17.22 -4.82
N ALA A 286 18.19 18.09 -3.91
CA ALA A 286 17.87 17.66 -2.55
C ALA A 286 16.68 16.68 -2.58
N PRO A 287 16.70 15.59 -1.79
CA PRO A 287 15.52 14.75 -1.65
C PRO A 287 14.37 15.61 -1.10
N PRO A 288 13.13 15.43 -1.59
CA PRO A 288 11.97 16.07 -0.99
C PRO A 288 11.96 15.83 0.51
N ALA A 289 11.70 16.89 1.29
CA ALA A 289 11.58 16.77 2.73
C ALA A 289 10.49 15.72 3.06
N ALA A 290 10.80 14.83 4.01
CA ALA A 290 9.76 13.97 4.55
C ALA A 290 8.66 14.87 5.13
N ALA A 291 7.39 14.56 4.82
CA ALA A 291 6.29 15.20 5.53
C ALA A 291 6.51 14.99 7.03
N ALA A 292 6.33 16.05 7.83
CA ALA A 292 6.45 15.90 9.28
C ALA A 292 5.48 14.80 9.74
N PRO A 293 5.90 13.90 10.66
CA PRO A 293 5.00 12.92 11.22
C PRO A 293 3.75 13.63 11.75
N ASN A 294 2.56 13.22 11.29
CA ASN A 294 1.27 13.81 11.66
C ASN A 294 1.04 15.26 11.18
N ALA A 295 1.76 15.75 10.17
CA ALA A 295 1.39 17.01 9.53
C ALA A 295 -0.07 16.92 9.05
N ALA A 296 -0.93 17.79 9.59
CA ALA A 296 -2.32 17.83 9.20
C ALA A 296 -2.41 18.16 7.69
N PRO A 297 -3.10 17.36 6.88
CA PRO A 297 -3.29 17.69 5.48
C PRO A 297 -4.10 18.97 5.35
N THR A 298 -3.80 19.77 4.32
CA THR A 298 -4.69 20.87 3.92
C THR A 298 -6.02 20.29 3.47
N LEU A 299 -7.09 20.75 4.11
CA LEU A 299 -8.47 20.39 3.77
C LEU A 299 -9.12 21.54 3.00
N ASN A 300 -9.76 21.22 1.88
CA ASN A 300 -10.66 22.15 1.19
C ASN A 300 -12.09 21.78 1.57
N VAL A 301 -12.82 22.72 2.15
CA VAL A 301 -14.17 22.46 2.69
C VAL A 301 -15.19 23.22 1.85
N THR A 302 -16.14 22.49 1.28
CA THR A 302 -17.27 23.05 0.52
C THR A 302 -18.56 22.71 1.25
N GLU A 303 -19.28 23.73 1.72
CA GLU A 303 -20.65 23.54 2.21
C GLU A 303 -21.56 23.19 1.02
N VAL A 304 -22.05 21.95 1.00
CA VAL A 304 -22.94 21.44 -0.05
C VAL A 304 -24.37 21.89 0.24
N SER A 305 -24.75 21.84 1.50
CA SER A 305 -25.99 22.40 2.05
C SER A 305 -25.77 22.64 3.53
N LYS A 306 -26.75 23.27 4.18
CA LYS A 306 -26.73 23.41 5.64
C LYS A 306 -26.46 22.04 6.27
N SER A 307 -25.45 21.98 7.13
CA SER A 307 -25.04 20.77 7.88
C SER A 307 -24.43 19.62 7.05
N ILE A 308 -24.06 19.86 5.78
CA ILE A 308 -23.34 18.89 4.93
C ILE A 308 -22.13 19.57 4.28
N TRP A 309 -20.93 19.11 4.60
CA TRP A 309 -19.69 19.64 4.04
C TRP A 309 -18.90 18.57 3.31
N PHE A 310 -18.62 18.81 2.03
CA PHE A 310 -17.71 18.00 1.23
C PHE A 310 -16.28 18.47 1.46
N VAL A 311 -15.42 17.55 1.85
CA VAL A 311 -14.04 17.84 2.23
C VAL A 311 -13.08 17.17 1.26
N THR A 312 -12.37 17.96 0.46
CA THR A 312 -11.33 17.49 -0.48
C THR A 312 -9.94 17.91 -0.01
N GLY A 313 -8.90 17.69 -0.82
CA GLY A 313 -7.50 17.95 -0.47
C GLY A 313 -6.65 16.69 -0.59
N ALA A 314 -5.65 16.54 0.28
CA ALA A 314 -4.81 15.34 0.26
C ALA A 314 -5.60 14.09 0.74
N GLY A 315 -5.51 13.00 -0.02
CA GLY A 315 -6.24 11.75 0.20
C GLY A 315 -7.66 11.73 -0.38
N ASN A 316 -8.36 10.59 -0.25
CA ASN A 316 -9.74 10.44 -0.74
C ASN A 316 -10.67 11.43 -0.02
N PRO A 317 -11.57 12.12 -0.74
CA PRO A 317 -12.56 13.01 -0.14
C PRO A 317 -13.41 12.37 0.96
N SER A 318 -13.95 13.23 1.82
CA SER A 318 -14.81 12.85 2.94
C SER A 318 -16.03 13.76 3.00
N VAL A 319 -17.06 13.38 3.75
CA VAL A 319 -18.22 14.23 4.05
C VAL A 319 -18.34 14.40 5.56
N ILE A 320 -18.46 15.64 6.04
CA ILE A 320 -18.85 15.93 7.42
C ILE A 320 -20.35 16.21 7.42
N VAL A 321 -21.08 15.54 8.32
CA VAL A 321 -22.53 15.66 8.43
C VAL A 321 -22.90 16.02 9.86
N GLU A 322 -23.53 17.17 10.04
CA GLU A 322 -24.02 17.63 11.32
C GLU A 322 -25.47 17.20 11.53
N PHE A 323 -25.69 16.56 12.67
CA PHE A 323 -26.99 16.19 13.25
C PHE A 323 -27.33 17.17 14.38
N ALA A 324 -28.48 17.05 15.00
CA ALA A 324 -28.98 17.93 16.05
C ALA A 324 -28.11 17.85 17.31
N ASP A 325 -27.60 16.67 17.64
CA ASP A 325 -26.85 16.38 18.86
C ASP A 325 -25.42 15.86 18.61
N HIS A 326 -25.04 15.52 17.37
CA HIS A 326 -23.72 14.97 17.04
C HIS A 326 -23.24 15.32 15.63
N VAL A 327 -22.03 14.87 15.30
CA VAL A 327 -21.45 14.91 13.95
C VAL A 327 -21.01 13.51 13.53
N ALA A 328 -21.25 13.17 12.26
CA ALA A 328 -20.75 11.97 11.60
C ALA A 328 -19.75 12.34 10.50
N ILE A 329 -18.76 11.49 10.26
CA ILE A 329 -17.79 11.61 9.17
C ILE A 329 -17.97 10.43 8.22
N VAL A 330 -18.12 10.71 6.92
CA VAL A 330 -18.11 9.71 5.86
C VAL A 330 -16.73 9.66 5.23
N GLU A 331 -16.16 8.46 5.18
CA GLU A 331 -14.87 8.08 4.59
C GLU A 331 -13.61 8.53 5.38
N VAL A 332 -12.69 7.58 5.61
CA VAL A 332 -11.55 7.70 6.54
C VAL A 332 -10.24 7.22 5.89
N ALA A 333 -9.83 7.90 4.82
CA ALA A 333 -8.71 7.47 3.98
C ALA A 333 -7.38 7.15 4.72
N ASN A 334 -6.97 7.98 5.69
CA ASN A 334 -5.74 7.78 6.47
C ASN A 334 -5.79 8.48 7.83
N GLU A 335 -4.90 8.07 8.74
CA GLU A 335 -4.82 8.59 10.11
C GLU A 335 -4.75 10.12 10.20
N ALA A 336 -3.78 10.76 9.52
CA ALA A 336 -3.59 12.20 9.59
C ALA A 336 -4.84 12.97 9.10
N ARG A 337 -5.51 12.44 8.07
CA ARG A 337 -6.75 13.00 7.55
C ARG A 337 -7.90 12.83 8.55
N VAL A 338 -8.03 11.70 9.23
CA VAL A 338 -9.07 11.48 10.24
C VAL A 338 -8.98 12.52 11.36
N TYR A 339 -7.80 12.78 11.92
CA TYR A 339 -7.67 13.80 12.96
C TYR A 339 -7.97 15.21 12.43
N ALA A 340 -7.55 15.53 11.20
CA ALA A 340 -7.87 16.80 10.57
C ALA A 340 -9.38 16.98 10.33
N LEU A 341 -10.08 15.91 9.92
CA LEU A 341 -11.54 15.90 9.77
C LEU A 341 -12.25 16.10 11.11
N ILE A 342 -11.80 15.45 12.18
CA ILE A 342 -12.35 15.61 13.52
C ILE A 342 -12.13 17.04 14.03
N ALA A 343 -10.94 17.60 13.83
CA ALA A 343 -10.66 19.00 14.17
C ALA A 343 -11.58 19.94 13.38
N LYS A 344 -11.71 19.74 12.07
CA LYS A 344 -12.60 20.54 11.22
C LYS A 344 -14.07 20.41 11.62
N ALA A 345 -14.53 19.22 11.97
CA ALA A 345 -15.88 18.99 12.47
C ALA A 345 -16.16 19.79 13.76
N LYS A 346 -15.19 19.86 14.69
CA LYS A 346 -15.29 20.66 15.92
C LYS A 346 -15.29 22.17 15.64
N GLU A 347 -14.64 22.63 14.58
CA GLU A 347 -14.73 24.04 14.16
C GLU A 347 -16.11 24.37 13.57
N LEU A 348 -16.66 23.47 12.75
CA LEU A 348 -17.94 23.66 12.08
C LEU A 348 -19.14 23.54 13.03
N ALA A 349 -19.07 22.63 14.00
CA ALA A 349 -20.14 22.33 14.96
C ALA A 349 -19.60 22.19 16.41
N PRO A 350 -19.13 23.29 17.03
CA PRO A 350 -18.33 23.25 18.27
C PRO A 350 -19.05 22.69 19.50
N ALA A 351 -20.38 22.74 19.53
CA ALA A 351 -21.18 22.22 20.64
C ALA A 351 -21.47 20.71 20.52
N LYS A 352 -21.11 20.07 19.41
CA LYS A 352 -21.55 18.71 19.06
C LYS A 352 -20.37 17.73 19.01
N PRO A 353 -20.43 16.59 19.70
CA PRO A 353 -19.40 15.57 19.61
C PRO A 353 -19.39 14.91 18.22
N VAL A 354 -18.20 14.56 17.73
CA VAL A 354 -18.07 13.59 16.64
C VAL A 354 -18.24 12.20 17.24
N THR A 355 -19.22 11.43 16.76
CA THR A 355 -19.60 10.14 17.39
C THR A 355 -19.50 8.95 16.44
N GLN A 356 -19.47 9.19 15.13
CA GLN A 356 -19.59 8.16 14.11
C GLN A 356 -18.62 8.39 12.96
N ALA A 357 -18.10 7.29 12.41
CA ALA A 357 -17.37 7.27 11.15
C ALA A 357 -17.96 6.18 10.24
N ILE A 358 -18.34 6.56 9.03
CA ILE A 358 -18.79 5.63 7.99
C ILE A 358 -17.57 5.26 7.17
N VAL A 359 -17.24 3.97 7.12
CA VAL A 359 -16.14 3.45 6.29
C VAL A 359 -16.78 2.69 5.16
N THR A 360 -16.66 3.23 3.95
CA THR A 360 -17.53 2.82 2.84
C THR A 360 -17.27 1.40 2.39
N HIS A 361 -16.01 0.98 2.33
CA HIS A 361 -15.63 -0.40 2.05
C HIS A 361 -14.20 -0.73 2.52
N HIS A 362 -13.78 -1.97 2.33
CA HIS A 362 -12.54 -2.55 2.87
C HIS A 362 -11.26 -2.23 2.09
N HIS A 363 -11.35 -1.50 0.98
CA HIS A 363 -10.16 -1.18 0.19
C HIS A 363 -9.19 -0.28 0.97
N PHE A 364 -7.89 -0.53 0.80
CA PHE A 364 -6.84 0.02 1.67
C PHE A 364 -6.72 1.54 1.64
N ASP A 365 -7.13 2.19 0.56
CA ASP A 365 -7.17 3.64 0.42
C ASP A 365 -8.37 4.30 1.13
N HIS A 366 -9.34 3.50 1.60
CA HIS A 366 -10.52 3.92 2.38
C HIS A 366 -10.46 3.47 3.84
N THR A 367 -9.63 2.46 4.16
CA THR A 367 -9.52 1.92 5.52
C THR A 367 -8.30 2.40 6.30
N GLY A 368 -7.40 3.16 5.68
CA GLY A 368 -6.14 3.58 6.31
C GLY A 368 -6.31 4.42 7.58
N GLY A 369 -7.46 5.05 7.78
CA GLY A 369 -7.82 5.83 8.97
C GLY A 369 -8.69 5.09 9.98
N LEU A 370 -9.05 3.83 9.74
CA LEU A 370 -9.95 3.04 10.60
C LEU A 370 -9.48 3.03 12.06
N ARG A 371 -8.20 2.74 12.29
CA ARG A 371 -7.63 2.66 13.65
C ARG A 371 -7.63 4.00 14.37
N ALA A 372 -7.46 5.11 13.65
CA ALA A 372 -7.56 6.45 14.21
C ALA A 372 -9.00 6.77 14.66
N ALA A 373 -10.01 6.40 13.85
CA ALA A 373 -11.41 6.56 14.22
C ALA A 373 -11.77 5.75 15.49
N VAL A 374 -11.23 4.53 15.62
CA VAL A 374 -11.40 3.70 16.84
C VAL A 374 -10.66 4.30 18.04
N ALA A 375 -9.45 4.85 17.84
CA ALA A 375 -8.71 5.54 18.89
C ALA A 375 -9.45 6.78 19.42
N GLU A 376 -10.27 7.42 18.60
CA GLU A 376 -11.15 8.53 18.99
C GLU A 376 -12.47 8.04 19.62
N GLY A 377 -12.72 6.73 19.62
CA GLY A 377 -13.90 6.10 20.23
C GLY A 377 -15.18 6.20 19.39
N LEU A 378 -15.03 6.52 18.10
CA LEU A 378 -16.12 6.63 17.14
C LEU A 378 -16.77 5.27 16.88
N THR A 379 -18.08 5.29 16.62
CA THR A 379 -18.79 4.11 16.13
C THR A 379 -18.55 3.97 14.63
N ILE A 380 -18.00 2.83 14.22
CA ILE A 380 -17.77 2.50 12.81
C ILE A 380 -19.08 1.97 12.21
N ILE A 381 -19.53 2.55 11.11
CA ILE A 381 -20.72 2.10 10.37
C ILE A 381 -20.27 1.65 8.99
N THR A 382 -20.62 0.42 8.60
CA THR A 382 -20.17 -0.19 7.33
C THR A 382 -21.08 -1.33 6.87
N HIS A 383 -20.84 -1.86 5.67
CA HIS A 383 -21.50 -3.07 5.18
C HIS A 383 -20.99 -4.32 5.91
N ARG A 384 -21.85 -5.33 6.11
CA ARG A 384 -21.54 -6.56 6.85
C ARG A 384 -20.32 -7.32 6.33
N VAL A 385 -20.08 -7.30 5.01
CA VAL A 385 -18.92 -7.98 4.41
C VAL A 385 -17.58 -7.42 4.90
N ASN A 386 -17.53 -6.16 5.36
CA ASN A 386 -16.28 -5.53 5.80
C ASN A 386 -15.95 -5.82 7.28
N GLU A 387 -16.91 -6.36 8.04
CA GLU A 387 -16.82 -6.47 9.50
C GLU A 387 -15.65 -7.37 9.97
N SER A 388 -15.50 -8.54 9.35
CA SER A 388 -14.42 -9.50 9.65
C SER A 388 -13.05 -8.83 9.53
N TRP A 389 -12.83 -8.16 8.41
CA TRP A 389 -11.61 -7.44 8.10
C TRP A 389 -11.34 -6.29 9.07
N PHE A 390 -12.35 -5.49 9.41
CA PHE A 390 -12.16 -4.37 10.32
C PHE A 390 -11.80 -4.84 11.72
N ARG A 391 -12.42 -5.93 12.19
CA ARG A 391 -12.05 -6.59 13.45
C ARG A 391 -10.61 -7.11 13.42
N GLU A 392 -10.18 -7.69 12.31
CA GLU A 392 -8.78 -8.11 12.12
C GLU A 392 -7.84 -6.90 12.18
N ALA A 393 -8.10 -5.87 11.37
CA ALA A 393 -7.26 -4.67 11.23
C ALA A 393 -7.04 -3.90 12.54
N VAL A 394 -8.07 -3.77 13.39
CA VAL A 394 -7.91 -3.07 14.69
C VAL A 394 -7.09 -3.86 15.71
N THR A 395 -6.92 -5.18 15.53
CA THR A 395 -6.14 -6.03 16.43
C THR A 395 -4.69 -6.23 15.99
N ARG A 396 -4.34 -5.81 14.77
CA ARG A 396 -2.97 -5.85 14.27
C ARG A 396 -2.02 -5.04 15.15
N LYS A 397 -0.76 -5.48 15.21
CA LYS A 397 0.31 -4.82 15.97
C LYS A 397 0.82 -3.60 15.19
N HIS A 398 1.05 -2.50 15.87
CA HIS A 398 1.64 -1.28 15.30
C HIS A 398 2.78 -0.82 16.22
N THR A 399 3.82 -1.63 16.37
CA THR A 399 4.97 -1.35 17.24
C THR A 399 6.12 -0.67 16.50
N MET A 400 6.23 -0.86 15.18
CA MET A 400 7.21 -0.17 14.34
C MET A 400 6.86 1.32 14.17
N VAL A 401 5.57 1.61 13.98
CA VAL A 401 5.02 2.98 13.95
C VAL A 401 3.80 2.99 14.88
N ALA A 402 4.00 3.40 16.13
CA ALA A 402 2.96 3.40 17.14
C ALA A 402 1.91 4.49 16.91
N ASP A 403 0.73 4.08 16.44
CA ASP A 403 -0.45 4.91 16.31
C ASP A 403 -1.16 5.15 17.66
N ALA A 404 -2.18 6.00 17.67
CA ALA A 404 -2.90 6.32 18.90
C ALA A 404 -3.61 5.09 19.52
N LEU A 405 -4.14 4.19 18.69
CA LEU A 405 -4.84 2.99 19.16
C LEU A 405 -3.88 1.99 19.82
N ALA A 406 -2.66 1.84 19.30
CA ALA A 406 -1.62 1.02 19.92
C ALA A 406 -1.14 1.60 21.25
N LYS A 407 -1.05 2.94 21.36
CA LYS A 407 -0.66 3.63 22.59
C LYS A 407 -1.74 3.60 23.67
N SER A 408 -3.01 3.70 23.27
CA SER A 408 -4.17 3.72 24.16
C SER A 408 -5.30 2.89 23.55
N PRO A 409 -5.32 1.56 23.79
CA PRO A 409 -6.32 0.68 23.21
C PRO A 409 -7.75 1.06 23.58
N LYS A 410 -8.63 1.09 22.59
CA LYS A 410 -10.08 1.28 22.74
C LYS A 410 -10.82 0.17 22.00
N PRO A 411 -12.01 -0.25 22.49
CA PRO A 411 -12.79 -1.27 21.81
C PRO A 411 -13.36 -0.72 20.49
N LEU A 412 -13.37 -1.57 19.46
CA LEU A 412 -14.11 -1.30 18.23
C LEU A 412 -15.62 -1.34 18.53
N LYS A 413 -16.30 -0.21 18.33
CA LYS A 413 -17.76 -0.12 18.24
C LYS A 413 -18.12 -0.18 16.76
N ILE A 414 -18.90 -1.17 16.34
CA ILE A 414 -19.26 -1.36 14.94
C ILE A 414 -20.75 -1.62 14.77
N VAL A 415 -21.34 -0.98 13.76
CA VAL A 415 -22.68 -1.23 13.25
C VAL A 415 -22.53 -1.72 11.81
N ALA A 416 -22.87 -2.99 11.60
CA ALA A 416 -22.80 -3.66 10.31
C ALA A 416 -24.22 -3.99 9.81
N PHE A 417 -24.51 -3.60 8.57
CA PHE A 417 -25.81 -3.81 7.93
C PHE A 417 -25.64 -4.41 6.52
N ASP A 418 -26.74 -4.91 5.96
CA ASP A 418 -26.73 -5.66 4.69
C ASP A 418 -27.18 -4.80 3.49
N ASP A 419 -28.39 -4.23 3.48
CA ASP A 419 -28.86 -3.43 2.32
C ASP A 419 -28.82 -1.92 2.56
N SER A 420 -29.45 -1.44 3.65
CA SER A 420 -29.53 -0.02 3.96
C SER A 420 -29.50 0.26 5.45
N TYR A 421 -29.07 1.47 5.80
CA TYR A 421 -29.04 1.95 7.18
C TYR A 421 -29.28 3.47 7.22
N THR A 422 -30.30 3.92 7.95
CA THR A 422 -30.65 5.34 8.05
C THR A 422 -30.22 5.90 9.40
N ILE A 423 -29.52 7.03 9.36
CA ILE A 423 -29.16 7.86 10.51
C ILE A 423 -30.02 9.12 10.42
N LYS A 424 -30.85 9.38 11.42
CA LYS A 424 -31.84 10.45 11.37
C LYS A 424 -32.12 11.06 12.73
N ASP A 425 -32.34 12.37 12.74
CA ASP A 425 -32.97 13.10 13.83
C ASP A 425 -33.88 14.23 13.30
N ALA A 426 -34.24 15.18 14.17
CA ALA A 426 -35.10 16.31 13.81
C ALA A 426 -34.46 17.27 12.78
N SER A 427 -33.14 17.29 12.66
CA SER A 427 -32.38 18.21 11.83
C SER A 427 -31.85 17.60 10.54
N MET A 428 -31.54 16.30 10.50
CA MET A 428 -30.85 15.63 9.39
C MET A 428 -31.37 14.21 9.17
N GLU A 429 -31.38 13.78 7.91
CA GLU A 429 -31.64 12.39 7.50
C GLU A 429 -30.60 11.98 6.46
N MET A 430 -29.87 10.91 6.77
CA MET A 430 -28.81 10.34 5.92
C MET A 430 -29.04 8.84 5.81
N THR A 431 -29.17 8.32 4.59
CA THR A 431 -29.33 6.87 4.37
C THR A 431 -28.13 6.31 3.64
N LEU A 432 -27.54 5.26 4.20
CA LEU A 432 -26.48 4.48 3.59
C LEU A 432 -27.11 3.36 2.77
N TYR A 433 -26.62 3.14 1.55
CA TYR A 433 -27.06 2.04 0.69
C TYR A 433 -25.88 1.21 0.23
N HIS A 434 -26.00 -0.10 0.34
CA HIS A 434 -25.12 -1.04 -0.33
C HIS A 434 -25.34 -0.96 -1.85
N LEU A 435 -24.25 -0.76 -2.58
CA LEU A 435 -24.19 -0.79 -4.03
C LEU A 435 -24.18 -2.23 -4.56
N VAL A 436 -25.34 -2.70 -4.99
CA VAL A 436 -25.51 -4.06 -5.53
C VAL A 436 -24.85 -4.20 -6.90
N ASN A 437 -24.25 -5.37 -7.16
CA ASN A 437 -23.59 -5.73 -8.43
C ASN A 437 -22.43 -4.79 -8.82
N SER A 438 -21.75 -4.18 -7.85
CA SER A 438 -20.53 -3.44 -8.15
C SER A 438 -19.44 -4.38 -8.65
N THR A 439 -18.72 -3.99 -9.71
CA THR A 439 -17.52 -4.71 -10.18
C THR A 439 -16.23 -4.16 -9.57
N HIS A 440 -16.34 -3.24 -8.60
CA HIS A 440 -15.20 -2.70 -7.85
C HIS A 440 -15.02 -3.40 -6.50
N GLY A 441 -16.13 -3.64 -5.78
CA GLY A 441 -16.14 -4.29 -4.48
C GLY A 441 -17.57 -4.54 -4.00
N ASP A 442 -17.79 -5.68 -3.34
CA ASP A 442 -19.11 -6.15 -2.89
C ASP A 442 -19.56 -5.53 -1.55
N GLY A 443 -18.72 -4.68 -0.96
CA GLY A 443 -18.96 -4.04 0.32
C GLY A 443 -19.19 -2.54 0.25
N ILE A 444 -19.35 -2.00 -0.95
CA ILE A 444 -19.35 -0.55 -1.19
C ILE A 444 -20.65 0.06 -0.72
N LEU A 445 -20.51 1.05 0.17
CA LEU A 445 -21.59 1.92 0.57
C LEU A 445 -21.60 3.23 -0.21
N SER A 446 -22.81 3.70 -0.44
CA SER A 446 -23.14 5.04 -0.90
C SER A 446 -23.96 5.77 0.16
N VAL A 447 -24.04 7.09 0.07
CA VAL A 447 -24.76 7.92 1.05
C VAL A 447 -25.76 8.82 0.34
N HIS A 448 -27.02 8.79 0.75
CA HIS A 448 -28.09 9.62 0.21
C HIS A 448 -28.64 10.57 1.28
N PHE A 449 -28.78 11.84 0.90
CA PHE A 449 -29.41 12.89 1.69
C PHE A 449 -30.71 13.29 0.99
N PRO A 450 -31.87 12.71 1.39
CA PRO A 450 -33.09 12.77 0.59
C PRO A 450 -33.69 14.17 0.48
N ARG A 451 -33.63 14.98 1.54
CA ARG A 451 -34.19 16.35 1.52
C ARG A 451 -33.33 17.28 0.66
N GLU A 452 -32.03 17.09 0.71
CA GLU A 452 -31.02 17.90 0.05
C GLU A 452 -30.76 17.44 -1.40
N ARG A 453 -31.29 16.27 -1.77
CA ARG A 453 -31.12 15.61 -3.08
C ARG A 453 -29.63 15.47 -3.44
N VAL A 454 -28.81 15.12 -2.44
CA VAL A 454 -27.37 14.91 -2.56
C VAL A 454 -27.06 13.43 -2.41
N TYR A 455 -26.11 12.93 -3.19
CA TYR A 455 -25.65 11.54 -3.13
C TYR A 455 -24.13 11.48 -3.13
N ALA A 456 -23.51 10.80 -2.17
CA ALA A 456 -22.08 10.50 -2.17
C ALA A 456 -21.84 9.08 -2.66
N GLU A 457 -20.97 8.93 -3.65
CA GLU A 457 -20.54 7.63 -4.18
C GLU A 457 -19.03 7.47 -4.03
N VAL A 458 -18.57 6.23 -3.91
CA VAL A 458 -17.15 5.91 -3.69
C VAL A 458 -16.67 4.94 -4.75
N ASP A 459 -15.59 5.32 -5.44
CA ASP A 459 -14.88 4.55 -6.47
C ASP A 459 -15.67 4.19 -7.73
N VAL A 460 -16.95 4.55 -7.82
CA VAL A 460 -17.77 4.17 -8.97
C VAL A 460 -17.59 5.16 -10.11
N TRP A 461 -17.53 6.45 -9.81
CA TRP A 461 -17.34 7.47 -10.82
C TRP A 461 -16.30 8.52 -10.43
N ASN A 462 -15.18 8.52 -11.15
CA ASN A 462 -14.09 9.45 -10.91
C ASN A 462 -14.09 10.49 -12.04
N PRO A 463 -14.57 11.73 -11.83
CA PRO A 463 -14.67 12.73 -12.90
C PRO A 463 -13.33 12.98 -13.59
N GLY A 464 -13.32 12.97 -14.92
CA GLY A 464 -12.11 13.14 -15.74
C GLY A 464 -11.24 11.88 -15.88
N ALA A 465 -11.53 10.81 -15.13
CA ALA A 465 -10.88 9.52 -15.30
C ALA A 465 -11.53 8.70 -16.44
N GLN A 466 -10.91 7.57 -16.75
CA GLN A 466 -11.48 6.61 -17.68
C GLN A 466 -12.75 5.99 -17.09
N ILE A 467 -13.83 5.99 -17.88
CA ILE A 467 -15.13 5.43 -17.46
C ILE A 467 -15.02 3.92 -17.29
N GLN A 468 -15.44 3.43 -16.13
CA GLN A 468 -15.38 2.02 -15.75
C GLN A 468 -16.75 1.34 -15.84
N PRO A 469 -16.83 -0.01 -15.87
CA PRO A 469 -18.10 -0.72 -16.01
C PRO A 469 -19.07 -0.54 -14.85
N HIS A 470 -18.54 -0.32 -13.64
CA HIS A 470 -19.34 -0.19 -12.42
C HIS A 470 -20.19 1.10 -12.35
N VAL A 471 -19.97 2.08 -13.23
CA VAL A 471 -20.88 3.25 -13.34
C VAL A 471 -22.33 2.84 -13.58
N ARG A 472 -22.54 1.69 -14.24
CA ARG A 472 -23.87 1.16 -14.49
C ARG A 472 -24.54 0.67 -13.21
N SER A 473 -23.80 -0.05 -12.37
CA SER A 473 -24.32 -0.58 -11.11
C SER A 473 -24.87 0.54 -10.23
N LEU A 474 -24.21 1.69 -10.20
CA LEU A 474 -24.69 2.87 -9.46
C LEU A 474 -25.95 3.48 -10.05
N LEU A 475 -26.03 3.65 -11.38
CA LEU A 475 -27.24 4.18 -12.02
C LEU A 475 -28.43 3.23 -11.81
N ASP A 476 -28.20 1.91 -11.92
CA ASP A 476 -29.23 0.90 -11.68
C ASP A 476 -29.71 0.90 -10.23
N ASP A 477 -28.80 1.01 -9.26
CA ASP A 477 -29.15 1.08 -7.84
C ASP A 477 -29.98 2.33 -7.50
N ILE A 478 -29.55 3.49 -8.00
CA ILE A 478 -30.29 4.76 -7.87
C ILE A 478 -31.69 4.64 -8.47
N THR A 479 -31.80 4.08 -9.68
CA THR A 479 -33.07 3.93 -10.40
C THR A 479 -34.00 2.95 -9.68
N ARG A 480 -33.48 1.78 -9.29
CA ARG A 480 -34.22 0.73 -8.59
C ARG A 480 -34.79 1.21 -7.26
N ARG A 481 -34.04 2.05 -6.54
CA ARG A 481 -34.45 2.63 -5.26
C ARG A 481 -35.33 3.89 -5.43
N GLY A 482 -35.52 4.38 -6.66
CA GLY A 482 -36.31 5.58 -6.93
C GLY A 482 -35.73 6.86 -6.31
N LEU A 483 -34.42 6.92 -6.13
CA LEU A 483 -33.79 8.03 -5.40
C LEU A 483 -33.87 9.32 -6.20
N GLN A 484 -34.14 10.40 -5.47
CA GLN A 484 -34.20 11.75 -5.98
C GLN A 484 -32.87 12.45 -5.72
N ILE A 485 -32.15 12.81 -6.78
CA ILE A 485 -30.77 13.33 -6.72
C ILE A 485 -30.60 14.46 -7.73
N ASP A 486 -30.01 15.57 -7.28
CA ASP A 486 -29.60 16.70 -8.13
C ASP A 486 -28.08 16.83 -8.20
N ARG A 487 -27.38 16.47 -7.12
CA ARG A 487 -25.93 16.62 -6.98
C ARG A 487 -25.29 15.35 -6.45
N ILE A 488 -24.10 15.06 -6.96
CA ILE A 488 -23.30 13.92 -6.54
C ILE A 488 -21.95 14.38 -6.00
N LEU A 489 -21.50 13.72 -4.93
CA LEU A 489 -20.21 13.93 -4.29
C LEU A 489 -19.32 12.73 -4.66
N PRO A 490 -18.42 12.87 -5.64
CA PRO A 490 -17.51 11.79 -5.99
C PRO A 490 -16.43 11.69 -4.92
N MET A 491 -16.36 10.57 -4.19
CA MET A 491 -15.32 10.32 -3.17
C MET A 491 -13.96 9.96 -3.80
N HIS A 492 -13.80 10.25 -5.09
CA HIS A 492 -12.56 10.33 -5.86
C HIS A 492 -12.67 11.49 -6.86
N GLY A 493 -12.57 12.71 -6.35
CA GLY A 493 -12.70 13.95 -7.10
C GLY A 493 -12.41 15.17 -6.24
N ASN A 494 -12.49 16.37 -6.81
CA ASN A 494 -12.18 17.61 -6.10
C ASN A 494 -13.34 18.61 -6.06
N ALA A 495 -14.51 18.26 -6.62
CA ALA A 495 -15.65 19.15 -6.73
C ALA A 495 -16.98 18.38 -6.68
N VAL A 496 -18.03 19.05 -6.18
CA VAL A 496 -19.42 18.62 -6.31
C VAL A 496 -19.80 18.59 -7.78
N GLN A 497 -20.50 17.55 -8.22
CA GLN A 497 -20.90 17.37 -9.61
C GLN A 497 -22.43 17.37 -9.77
N PRO A 498 -22.96 17.83 -10.91
CA PRO A 498 -24.38 17.62 -11.25
C PRO A 498 -24.66 16.13 -11.47
N TYR A 499 -25.75 15.62 -10.90
CA TYR A 499 -26.16 14.22 -11.12
C TYR A 499 -26.43 13.92 -12.61
N ALA A 500 -26.93 14.91 -13.36
CA ALA A 500 -27.16 14.77 -14.80
C ALA A 500 -25.89 14.45 -15.60
N GLU A 501 -24.72 14.93 -15.16
CA GLU A 501 -23.44 14.62 -15.83
C GLU A 501 -23.06 13.15 -15.62
N PHE A 502 -23.23 12.64 -14.39
CA PHE A 502 -23.06 11.22 -14.11
C PHE A 502 -24.02 10.35 -14.94
N VAL A 503 -25.30 10.72 -15.03
CA VAL A 503 -26.31 9.99 -15.81
C VAL A 503 -25.89 9.90 -17.27
N LYS A 504 -25.45 11.02 -17.87
CA LYS A 504 -24.96 11.05 -19.25
C LYS A 504 -23.80 10.07 -19.44
N ILE A 505 -22.80 10.09 -18.54
CA ILE A 505 -21.64 9.19 -18.59
C ILE A 505 -22.04 7.72 -18.47
N ALA A 506 -22.93 7.38 -17.53
CA ALA A 506 -23.40 6.02 -17.31
C ALA A 506 -24.23 5.49 -18.51
N GLN A 507 -25.02 6.36 -19.16
CA GLN A 507 -25.77 6.04 -20.37
C GLN A 507 -24.84 5.88 -21.59
N GLU A 508 -23.84 6.74 -21.75
CA GLU A 508 -22.82 6.62 -22.82
C GLU A 508 -22.07 5.28 -22.74
N TRP A 509 -21.72 4.83 -21.52
CA TRP A 509 -21.11 3.52 -21.33
C TRP A 509 -22.07 2.38 -21.73
N SER A 510 -23.35 2.49 -21.35
CA SER A 510 -24.38 1.51 -21.69
C SER A 510 -24.57 1.37 -23.20
N GLY A 511 -24.42 2.45 -23.97
CA GLY A 511 -24.51 2.45 -25.44
C GLY A 511 -23.37 1.73 -26.17
N ARG A 512 -22.20 1.58 -25.53
CA ARG A 512 -21.03 0.89 -26.11
C ARG A 512 -21.18 -0.64 -26.17
N ARG A 513 -22.20 -1.22 -25.54
CA ARG A 513 -22.46 -2.68 -25.55
C ARG A 513 -23.15 -3.21 -26.82
N THR A 514 -23.33 -2.41 -27.88
CA THR A 514 -23.94 -2.89 -29.14
C THR A 514 -22.95 -3.48 -30.17
N THR A 515 -21.65 -3.61 -29.84
CA THR A 515 -20.66 -4.23 -30.77
C THR A 515 -19.70 -5.23 -30.13
N ALA A 516 -19.98 -5.72 -28.91
CA ALA A 516 -19.17 -6.79 -28.32
C ALA A 516 -19.52 -8.15 -28.97
N THR A 517 -18.65 -8.57 -29.89
CA THR A 517 -18.58 -9.94 -30.40
C THR A 517 -18.59 -10.93 -29.23
N THR A 518 -19.60 -11.79 -29.21
CA THR A 518 -19.66 -12.98 -28.35
C THR A 518 -18.39 -13.79 -28.51
N TYR A 519 -17.58 -13.84 -27.46
CA TYR A 519 -16.54 -14.87 -27.32
C TYR A 519 -17.25 -16.23 -27.21
N VAL A 520 -17.11 -17.03 -28.26
CA VAL A 520 -17.50 -18.44 -28.26
C VAL A 520 -16.26 -19.23 -27.84
N PRO A 521 -16.26 -19.91 -26.67
CA PRO A 521 -15.15 -20.77 -26.29
C PRO A 521 -15.03 -21.92 -27.31
N PRO A 522 -13.81 -22.41 -27.61
CA PRO A 522 -13.66 -23.59 -28.45
C PRO A 522 -14.35 -24.78 -27.79
N ALA A 523 -15.14 -25.50 -28.59
CA ALA A 523 -15.81 -26.74 -28.19
C ALA A 523 -14.76 -27.82 -27.82
N PRO A 524 -15.12 -28.78 -26.94
CA PRO A 524 -14.19 -29.69 -26.27
C PRO A 524 -13.33 -30.55 -27.19
#